data_AF-W5MLM2-F1
#
_entry.id   AF-W5MLM2-F1
#
_cell.length_a   1.000
_cell.length_b   1.000
_cell.length_c   1.000
_cell.angle_alpha   90.00
_cell.angle_beta   90.00
_cell.angle_gamma   90.00
#
_symmetry.space_group_name_H-M   'P 1'
#
loop_
_entity.id
_entity.type
_entity.pdbx_description
1 polymer ?
#
loop_
_entity_poly.entity_id
_entity_poly.type
_entity_poly.pdbx_seq_one_letter_code
_entity_poly.pdbx_strand_id
1 'polypeptide(L)'
;MAGINAMEKKLAEYKCDTNQAICLKLARFPEDLEDEGTTFHPEYSHQLYGDECKMFGRTCNILKMICGWFAFFPSFFFALPKNLFGGGGEVAFGYKGLQIQLYYTAGNLNTLFKIKYTAKVTEKFDCVEPDDVEGKIREVIPAGFCSNTDDFLALLEKEANFKPFGTLLHTYNVHNEEAGEDITYQIYKADMSCPGFREYHERLQTFLMWFIETASFIDVDDERWDYFLIFEKYNKDGETLFATVGYMTVYNYYVYPDKTRPRVSQMLILPSFQGEGHGAQLLEAVHRFYCTIPEVLDITAEDPSESYIRLRDFVLLKLCQALPSFSTEHLAQGFSQEMATEAQEKLKINKKHARRVYEIMRLRTTDMSDLEKARTYRLEIKRRLIGPYKKNQRELAKMRRCLRPEELCNQMRQMDLQMQHEELEKSYQELLSEYRRVIERLAQA
;
A
#
# COMPACT_ATOMS: atom_id res chain seq x y z
N MET A 1 -36.37 14.23 25.48
CA MET A 1 -34.90 14.05 25.39
C MET A 1 -34.41 12.67 25.84
N ALA A 2 -34.99 12.01 26.85
CA ALA A 2 -34.53 10.67 27.28
C ALA A 2 -34.76 9.53 26.26
N GLY A 3 -35.82 9.59 25.45
CA GLY A 3 -36.13 8.54 24.44
C GLY A 3 -35.20 8.54 23.22
N ILE A 4 -34.74 9.71 22.77
CA ILE A 4 -33.80 9.87 21.65
C ILE A 4 -32.45 9.23 21.99
N ASN A 5 -31.98 9.43 23.22
CA ASN A 5 -30.70 8.90 23.71
C ASN A 5 -30.71 7.36 23.88
N ALA A 6 -31.88 6.75 24.16
CA ALA A 6 -32.02 5.29 24.24
C ALA A 6 -32.04 4.61 22.86
N MET A 7 -32.60 5.30 21.86
CA MET A 7 -32.66 4.86 20.46
C MET A 7 -31.29 4.96 19.78
N GLU A 8 -30.57 6.06 20.01
CA GLU A 8 -29.19 6.26 19.56
C GLU A 8 -28.26 5.16 20.08
N LYS A 9 -28.36 4.81 21.37
CA LYS A 9 -27.58 3.70 21.94
C LYS A 9 -27.91 2.35 21.30
N LYS A 10 -29.18 2.09 20.96
CA LYS A 10 -29.58 0.86 20.26
C LYS A 10 -29.08 0.81 18.83
N LEU A 11 -29.11 1.94 18.10
CA LEU A 11 -28.64 2.02 16.71
C LEU A 11 -27.12 2.00 16.60
N ALA A 12 -26.40 2.44 17.64
CA ALA A 12 -24.95 2.33 17.70
C ALA A 12 -24.46 0.88 17.65
N GLU A 13 -25.21 -0.08 18.21
CA GLU A 13 -24.88 -1.51 18.15
C GLU A 13 -25.01 -2.13 16.74
N TYR A 14 -25.64 -1.42 15.80
CA TYR A 14 -25.78 -1.84 14.40
C TYR A 14 -24.79 -1.14 13.48
N LYS A 15 -23.82 -0.41 14.04
CA LYS A 15 -22.67 0.13 13.31
C LYS A 15 -21.48 -0.78 13.58
N CYS A 16 -20.92 -1.34 12.51
CA CYS A 16 -19.74 -2.18 12.58
C CYS A 16 -18.58 -1.49 11.87
N ASP A 17 -17.42 -1.44 12.51
CA ASP A 17 -16.16 -1.08 11.85
C ASP A 17 -15.82 -2.16 10.82
N THR A 18 -15.70 -1.78 9.55
CA THR A 18 -15.47 -2.73 8.45
C THR A 18 -14.06 -3.29 8.44
N ASN A 19 -13.06 -2.58 8.98
CA ASN A 19 -11.70 -3.10 9.11
C ASN A 19 -11.68 -4.27 10.11
N GLN A 20 -12.49 -4.19 11.17
CA GLN A 20 -12.63 -5.28 12.15
C GLN A 20 -13.59 -6.39 11.69
N ALA A 21 -14.64 -6.02 10.95
CA ALA A 21 -15.64 -6.99 10.49
C ALA A 21 -15.12 -7.90 9.37
N ILE A 22 -14.22 -7.42 8.50
CA ILE A 22 -13.63 -8.22 7.42
C ILE A 22 -12.52 -9.10 8.00
N CYS A 23 -12.70 -10.42 7.87
CA CYS A 23 -11.75 -11.44 8.29
C CYS A 23 -11.11 -12.09 7.06
N LEU A 24 -9.82 -11.84 6.85
CA LEU A 24 -9.01 -12.43 5.80
C LEU A 24 -8.23 -13.64 6.35
N LYS A 25 -8.13 -14.72 5.57
CA LYS A 25 -7.32 -15.90 5.91
C LYS A 25 -6.65 -16.49 4.68
N LEU A 26 -5.46 -17.05 4.87
CA LEU A 26 -4.75 -17.90 3.91
C LEU A 26 -4.71 -19.32 4.48
N ALA A 27 -5.53 -20.22 3.95
CA ALA A 27 -5.65 -21.59 4.44
C ALA A 27 -4.72 -22.54 3.66
N ARG A 28 -3.83 -23.22 4.37
CA ARG A 28 -3.00 -24.34 3.88
C ARG A 28 -3.61 -25.68 4.27
N PHE A 29 -4.17 -25.73 5.47
CA PHE A 29 -4.77 -26.92 6.07
C PHE A 29 -6.22 -26.63 6.51
N PRO A 30 -7.09 -27.66 6.60
CA PRO A 30 -8.47 -27.49 7.07
C PRO A 30 -8.56 -26.81 8.45
N GLU A 31 -7.59 -27.07 9.32
CA GLU A 31 -7.53 -26.55 10.70
C GLU A 31 -7.37 -25.02 10.73
N ASP A 32 -6.75 -24.42 9.70
CA ASP A 32 -6.56 -22.96 9.60
C ASP A 32 -7.89 -22.18 9.54
N LEU A 33 -8.98 -22.85 9.15
CA LEU A 33 -10.32 -22.27 9.09
C LEU A 33 -10.91 -22.03 10.49
N GLU A 34 -10.51 -22.84 11.46
CA GLU A 34 -10.99 -22.76 12.85
C GLU A 34 -10.03 -21.99 13.75
N ASP A 35 -8.74 -21.89 13.37
CA ASP A 35 -7.74 -21.15 14.15
C ASP A 35 -7.89 -19.63 14.00
N GLU A 36 -8.42 -18.95 15.01
CA GLU A 36 -8.56 -17.48 14.97
C GLU A 36 -7.21 -16.75 14.80
N GLY A 37 -6.09 -17.34 15.21
CA GLY A 37 -4.75 -16.75 15.15
C GLY A 37 -4.22 -16.52 13.73
N THR A 38 -4.74 -17.23 12.73
CA THR A 38 -4.38 -17.04 11.31
C THR A 38 -5.17 -15.93 10.63
N THR A 39 -6.11 -15.30 11.34
CA THR A 39 -6.95 -14.23 10.80
C THR A 39 -6.19 -12.92 10.78
N PHE A 40 -6.23 -12.23 9.64
CA PHE A 40 -5.76 -10.85 9.54
C PHE A 40 -6.86 -9.95 8.97
N HIS A 41 -6.70 -8.66 9.18
CA HIS A 41 -7.71 -7.64 8.90
C HIS A 41 -7.18 -6.62 7.88
N PRO A 42 -8.07 -6.00 7.07
CA PRO A 42 -7.69 -4.88 6.23
C PRO A 42 -7.07 -3.72 7.03
N GLU A 43 -6.10 -3.04 6.43
CA GLU A 43 -5.65 -1.72 6.92
C GLU A 43 -6.63 -0.62 6.48
N TYR A 44 -7.26 -0.82 5.33
CA TYR A 44 -8.21 0.10 4.74
C TYR A 44 -9.44 -0.64 4.23
N SER A 45 -10.61 -0.04 4.42
CA SER A 45 -11.84 -0.48 3.75
C SER A 45 -12.66 0.69 3.19
N HIS A 46 -12.21 1.92 3.39
CA HIS A 46 -12.86 3.12 2.88
C HIS A 46 -12.92 3.16 1.35
N GLN A 47 -12.09 2.40 0.64
CA GLN A 47 -12.17 2.26 -0.81
C GLN A 47 -13.51 1.63 -1.26
N LEU A 48 -14.11 0.78 -0.43
CA LEU A 48 -15.42 0.16 -0.70
C LEU A 48 -16.56 0.87 0.03
N TYR A 49 -16.31 1.33 1.25
CA TYR A 49 -17.35 1.90 2.11
C TYR A 49 -17.49 3.42 1.99
N GLY A 50 -16.47 4.10 1.47
CA GLY A 50 -16.43 5.51 1.07
C GLY A 50 -16.36 6.49 2.25
N ASP A 51 -15.65 7.62 2.11
CA ASP A 51 -15.75 8.78 3.03
C ASP A 51 -17.10 9.52 2.95
N GLU A 52 -17.98 9.07 2.07
CA GLU A 52 -19.25 9.71 1.81
C GLU A 52 -20.20 9.52 3.00
N CYS A 53 -20.39 10.61 3.75
CA CYS A 53 -21.67 10.89 4.41
C CYS A 53 -22.79 10.75 3.36
N LYS A 54 -23.36 9.55 3.21
CA LYS A 54 -24.68 9.38 2.60
C LYS A 54 -25.66 10.12 3.49
N MET A 55 -25.88 11.39 3.19
CA MET A 55 -27.06 12.13 3.62
C MET A 55 -28.27 11.41 3.01
N PHE A 56 -28.79 10.43 3.74
CA PHE A 56 -30.03 9.69 3.54
C PHE A 56 -30.81 10.08 2.28
N GLY A 57 -30.48 9.43 1.17
CA GLY A 57 -31.29 9.46 -0.04
C GLY A 57 -32.49 8.54 0.13
N ARG A 58 -33.57 9.05 0.75
CA ARG A 58 -34.99 8.75 0.48
C ARG A 58 -35.85 9.43 1.54
N THR A 59 -36.65 10.38 1.08
CA THR A 59 -37.68 11.11 1.84
C THR A 59 -38.49 10.19 2.75
N CYS A 60 -38.28 10.31 4.06
CA CYS A 60 -39.21 9.78 5.05
C CYS A 60 -40.53 10.55 4.94
N ASN A 61 -41.65 9.85 4.68
CA ASN A 61 -42.98 10.46 4.59
C ASN A 61 -43.44 11.14 5.88
N ILE A 62 -42.73 10.95 6.99
CA ILE A 62 -42.94 11.67 8.26
C ILE A 62 -42.46 13.14 8.16
N LEU A 63 -41.42 13.44 7.35
CA LEU A 63 -40.93 14.82 7.18
C LEU A 63 -41.85 15.69 6.33
N LYS A 64 -42.71 15.11 5.47
CA LYS A 64 -43.71 15.87 4.69
C LYS A 64 -44.80 16.50 5.57
N MET A 65 -45.06 15.94 6.75
CA MET A 65 -46.08 16.48 7.67
C MET A 65 -45.57 17.66 8.50
N ILE A 66 -44.24 17.78 8.69
CA ILE A 66 -43.62 18.82 9.51
C ILE A 66 -43.05 19.96 8.65
N CYS A 67 -42.60 19.69 7.42
CA CYS A 67 -41.99 20.69 6.53
C CYS A 67 -42.97 21.53 5.69
N GLY A 68 -44.27 21.48 5.97
CA GLY A 68 -45.29 22.24 5.23
C GLY A 68 -45.30 23.75 5.48
N TRP A 69 -44.43 24.31 6.34
CA TRP A 69 -44.59 25.69 6.82
C TRP A 69 -43.36 26.60 6.81
N PHE A 70 -42.18 26.16 6.38
CA PHE A 70 -41.01 27.04 6.30
C PHE A 70 -40.22 26.81 5.01
N ALA A 71 -40.72 27.39 3.92
CA ALA A 71 -40.01 27.50 2.65
C ALA A 71 -39.43 28.92 2.51
N PHE A 72 -38.46 29.31 3.35
CA PHE A 72 -37.59 30.47 3.13
C PHE A 72 -36.50 30.42 4.22
N PHE A 73 -35.28 29.99 3.86
CA PHE A 73 -33.96 30.24 4.49
C PHE A 73 -33.00 29.05 4.24
N PRO A 74 -31.99 29.18 3.34
CA PRO A 74 -31.04 28.11 3.02
C PRO A 74 -29.90 27.95 4.05
N SER A 75 -30.13 28.28 5.33
CA SER A 75 -29.11 28.23 6.38
C SER A 75 -29.46 27.30 7.55
N PHE A 76 -30.60 26.61 7.51
CA PHE A 76 -31.12 25.82 8.63
C PHE A 76 -31.17 24.29 8.39
N PHE A 77 -30.47 23.79 7.38
CA PHE A 77 -30.29 22.33 7.17
C PHE A 77 -29.10 21.75 7.96
N PHE A 78 -28.32 22.58 8.65
CA PHE A 78 -27.20 22.17 9.51
C PHE A 78 -27.60 22.20 10.99
N ALA A 79 -28.45 21.26 11.43
CA ALA A 79 -28.68 21.03 12.86
C ALA A 79 -29.17 19.61 13.19
N LEU A 80 -28.73 18.59 12.43
CA LEU A 80 -28.62 17.23 12.99
C LEU A 80 -27.16 17.07 13.45
N PRO A 81 -26.90 16.58 14.68
CA PRO A 81 -25.54 16.51 15.18
C PRO A 81 -24.70 15.62 14.26
N LYS A 82 -23.60 16.15 13.72
CA LYS A 82 -22.53 15.35 13.09
C LYS A 82 -22.00 14.24 14.02
N ASN A 83 -22.33 14.30 15.31
CA ASN A 83 -22.01 13.31 16.33
C ASN A 83 -23.02 12.14 16.41
N LEU A 84 -24.15 12.17 15.69
CA LEU A 84 -25.18 11.10 15.73
C LEU A 84 -24.93 10.00 14.68
N PHE A 85 -24.44 10.40 13.52
CA PHE A 85 -24.11 9.53 12.39
C PHE A 85 -22.64 9.78 12.06
N GLY A 86 -21.74 9.21 12.88
CA GLY A 86 -20.30 9.29 12.65
C GLY A 86 -19.98 8.96 11.20
N GLY A 87 -19.63 9.99 10.44
CA GLY A 87 -19.02 9.87 9.13
C GLY A 87 -17.54 9.57 9.36
N GLY A 88 -17.23 8.28 9.37
CA GLY A 88 -15.89 7.76 9.09
C GLY A 88 -16.09 6.69 8.03
N GLY A 89 -15.29 6.70 6.97
CA GLY A 89 -15.57 5.94 5.74
C GLY A 89 -15.47 4.41 5.83
N GLU A 90 -15.40 3.85 7.03
CA GLU A 90 -15.09 2.44 7.32
C GLU A 90 -16.13 1.85 8.28
N VAL A 91 -17.41 2.15 8.03
CA VAL A 91 -18.52 1.68 8.85
C VAL A 91 -19.60 1.06 7.96
N ALA A 92 -20.02 -0.14 8.30
CA ALA A 92 -21.22 -0.77 7.76
C ALA A 92 -22.38 -0.61 8.75
N PHE A 93 -23.50 -0.07 8.27
CA PHE A 93 -24.71 0.11 9.06
C PHE A 93 -25.72 -1.01 8.82
N GLY A 94 -26.43 -1.38 9.88
CA GLY A 94 -27.61 -2.24 9.82
C GLY A 94 -27.38 -3.68 10.28
N TYR A 95 -26.19 -3.98 10.80
CA TYR A 95 -25.80 -5.33 11.22
C TYR A 95 -25.21 -5.29 12.63
N LYS A 96 -25.59 -6.26 13.46
CA LYS A 96 -25.00 -6.46 14.79
C LYS A 96 -24.10 -7.68 14.77
N GLY A 97 -22.86 -7.53 15.23
CA GLY A 97 -21.85 -8.59 15.20
C GLY A 97 -21.57 -9.06 13.78
N LEU A 98 -21.41 -8.10 12.85
CA LEU A 98 -21.10 -8.37 11.46
C LEU A 98 -19.73 -9.01 11.34
N GLN A 99 -19.65 -10.10 10.58
CA GLN A 99 -18.41 -10.76 10.19
C GLN A 99 -18.46 -11.08 8.70
N ILE A 100 -17.50 -10.55 7.96
CA ILE A 100 -17.34 -10.74 6.51
C ILE A 100 -16.13 -11.65 6.33
N GLN A 101 -16.37 -12.93 6.05
CA GLN A 101 -15.34 -13.93 5.88
C GLN A 101 -14.90 -13.97 4.42
N LEU A 102 -13.64 -13.62 4.16
CA LEU A 102 -12.98 -13.72 2.86
C LEU A 102 -11.75 -14.61 3.04
N TYR A 103 -11.93 -15.91 2.86
CA TYR A 103 -10.85 -16.89 3.05
C TYR A 103 -10.33 -17.34 1.69
N TYR A 104 -9.02 -17.55 1.62
CA TYR A 104 -8.33 -17.87 0.39
C TYR A 104 -7.50 -19.14 0.60
N THR A 105 -7.48 -20.05 -0.37
CA THR A 105 -6.49 -21.14 -0.35
C THR A 105 -5.10 -20.54 -0.53
N ALA A 106 -4.09 -21.08 0.15
CA ALA A 106 -2.81 -20.40 0.31
C ALA A 106 -2.07 -20.19 -1.03
N GLY A 107 -2.18 -21.12 -1.97
CA GLY A 107 -1.54 -21.08 -3.29
C GLY A 107 -2.40 -20.39 -4.33
N ASN A 108 -3.43 -21.06 -4.82
CA ASN A 108 -4.23 -20.57 -5.96
C ASN A 108 -5.18 -19.43 -5.61
N LEU A 109 -5.31 -19.08 -4.31
CA LEU A 109 -6.19 -18.03 -3.81
C LEU A 109 -7.66 -18.27 -4.12
N ASN A 110 -8.10 -19.53 -4.25
CA ASN A 110 -9.53 -19.83 -4.41
C ASN A 110 -10.29 -19.24 -3.23
N THR A 111 -11.40 -18.55 -3.47
CA THR A 111 -12.01 -17.66 -2.47
C THR A 111 -13.30 -18.25 -1.88
N LEU A 112 -13.41 -18.26 -0.56
CA LEU A 112 -14.67 -18.39 0.18
C LEU A 112 -15.14 -17.00 0.59
N PHE A 113 -16.38 -16.68 0.25
CA PHE A 113 -17.03 -15.45 0.69
C PHE A 113 -18.30 -15.77 1.46
N LYS A 114 -18.35 -15.37 2.73
CA LYS A 114 -19.50 -15.61 3.63
C LYS A 114 -19.73 -14.44 4.57
N ILE A 115 -20.97 -14.01 4.69
CA ILE A 115 -21.37 -12.98 5.66
C ILE A 115 -22.11 -13.65 6.82
N LYS A 116 -21.72 -13.32 8.04
CA LYS A 116 -22.39 -13.71 9.29
C LYS A 116 -22.77 -12.45 10.07
N TYR A 117 -23.89 -12.50 10.77
CA TYR A 117 -24.31 -11.46 11.69
C TYR A 117 -25.28 -12.05 12.73
N THR A 118 -25.34 -11.46 13.91
CA THR A 118 -26.25 -11.90 14.99
C THR A 118 -27.65 -11.31 14.85
N ALA A 119 -27.75 -10.09 14.32
CA ALA A 119 -29.01 -9.44 14.00
C ALA A 119 -28.83 -8.46 12.83
N LYS A 120 -29.92 -8.23 12.08
CA LYS A 120 -30.00 -7.25 11.00
C LYS A 120 -31.16 -6.31 11.28
N VAL A 121 -31.01 -5.02 11.00
CA VAL A 121 -32.12 -4.06 11.09
C VAL A 121 -33.22 -4.53 10.14
N THR A 122 -34.44 -4.63 10.67
CA THR A 122 -35.65 -4.99 9.92
C THR A 122 -36.63 -3.82 9.96
N GLU A 123 -37.61 -3.79 9.07
CA GLU A 123 -38.64 -2.73 8.96
C GLU A 123 -39.34 -2.36 10.29
N LYS A 124 -39.24 -3.22 11.32
CA LYS A 124 -39.80 -3.00 12.66
C LYS A 124 -39.04 -1.97 13.50
N PHE A 125 -37.82 -1.60 13.12
CA PHE A 125 -37.03 -0.56 13.75
C PHE A 125 -36.63 0.46 12.69
N ASP A 126 -37.36 1.59 12.66
CA ASP A 126 -36.97 2.86 12.05
C ASP A 126 -36.66 2.83 10.56
N CYS A 127 -37.43 3.59 9.76
CA CYS A 127 -37.42 3.79 8.29
C CYS A 127 -36.06 3.86 7.54
N VAL A 128 -35.14 2.93 7.78
CA VAL A 128 -33.74 2.92 7.37
C VAL A 128 -33.40 1.52 6.90
N GLU A 129 -32.88 1.43 5.68
CA GLU A 129 -32.43 0.18 5.09
C GLU A 129 -30.98 -0.12 5.53
N PRO A 130 -30.64 -1.39 5.82
CA PRO A 130 -29.26 -1.79 6.10
C PRO A 130 -28.39 -1.67 4.86
N ASP A 131 -27.09 -1.45 5.03
CA ASP A 131 -26.16 -1.36 3.91
C ASP A 131 -26.07 -2.68 3.14
N ASP A 132 -25.91 -2.57 1.82
CA ASP A 132 -25.63 -3.71 0.95
C ASP A 132 -24.14 -4.09 1.01
N VAL A 133 -23.76 -4.70 2.13
CA VAL A 133 -22.40 -5.21 2.37
C VAL A 133 -22.03 -6.26 1.32
N GLU A 134 -22.98 -7.11 0.92
CA GLU A 134 -22.72 -8.18 -0.02
C GLU A 134 -22.44 -7.66 -1.42
N GLY A 135 -23.25 -6.73 -1.92
CA GLY A 135 -23.05 -6.06 -3.20
C GLY A 135 -21.70 -5.37 -3.28
N LYS A 136 -21.33 -4.59 -2.25
CA LYS A 136 -20.04 -3.89 -2.19
C LYS A 136 -18.82 -4.82 -2.30
N ILE A 137 -18.84 -5.95 -1.60
CA ILE A 137 -17.73 -6.92 -1.69
C ILE A 137 -17.70 -7.60 -3.06
N ARG A 138 -18.86 -7.93 -3.63
CA ARG A 138 -18.97 -8.54 -4.97
C ARG A 138 -18.53 -7.62 -6.11
N GLU A 139 -18.46 -6.31 -5.90
CA GLU A 139 -17.89 -5.37 -6.88
C GLU A 139 -16.37 -5.50 -7.00
N VAL A 140 -15.68 -5.98 -5.96
CA VAL A 140 -14.21 -6.09 -5.96
C VAL A 140 -13.69 -7.51 -6.12
N ILE A 141 -14.40 -8.53 -5.60
CA ILE A 141 -13.97 -9.93 -5.73
C ILE A 141 -14.45 -10.52 -7.07
N PRO A 142 -13.64 -11.36 -7.73
CA PRO A 142 -14.07 -12.02 -8.97
C PRO A 142 -15.19 -13.02 -8.69
N ALA A 143 -16.00 -13.30 -9.72
CA ALA A 143 -17.01 -14.36 -9.66
C ALA A 143 -16.35 -15.75 -9.47
N GLY A 144 -17.14 -16.72 -9.01
CA GLY A 144 -16.67 -18.09 -8.80
C GLY A 144 -16.16 -18.41 -7.39
N PHE A 145 -16.40 -17.53 -6.42
CA PHE A 145 -16.18 -17.81 -5.00
C PHE A 145 -17.15 -18.88 -4.47
N CYS A 146 -16.70 -19.65 -3.48
CA CYS A 146 -17.54 -20.55 -2.70
C CYS A 146 -18.32 -19.75 -1.64
N SER A 147 -19.50 -20.25 -1.24
CA SER A 147 -20.35 -19.66 -0.20
C SER A 147 -20.51 -20.56 1.04
N ASN A 148 -19.94 -21.77 1.00
CA ASN A 148 -19.93 -22.72 2.10
C ASN A 148 -18.54 -23.35 2.28
N THR A 149 -18.32 -23.87 3.49
CA THR A 149 -17.02 -24.38 3.93
C THR A 149 -16.66 -25.69 3.24
N ASP A 150 -17.64 -26.56 2.99
CA ASP A 150 -17.41 -27.89 2.40
C ASP A 150 -16.87 -27.78 0.96
N ASP A 151 -17.46 -26.89 0.14
CA ASP A 151 -16.96 -26.63 -1.22
C ASP A 151 -15.55 -26.04 -1.18
N PHE A 152 -15.25 -25.18 -0.21
CA PHE A 152 -13.91 -24.60 -0.04
C PHE A 152 -12.88 -25.65 0.35
N LEU A 153 -13.22 -26.58 1.25
CA LEU A 153 -12.36 -27.71 1.62
C LEU A 153 -12.08 -28.61 0.41
N ALA A 154 -13.08 -28.88 -0.43
CA ALA A 154 -12.90 -29.62 -1.68
C ALA A 154 -11.99 -28.91 -2.69
N LEU A 155 -11.90 -27.57 -2.66
CA LEU A 155 -10.92 -26.81 -3.43
C LEU A 155 -9.53 -26.85 -2.82
N LEU A 156 -9.43 -26.83 -1.48
CA LEU A 156 -8.17 -26.93 -0.74
C LEU A 156 -7.46 -28.27 -1.01
N GLU A 157 -8.20 -29.37 -1.14
CA GLU A 157 -7.64 -30.67 -1.55
C GLU A 157 -7.00 -30.64 -2.95
N LYS A 158 -7.51 -29.79 -3.85
CA LYS A 158 -6.99 -29.67 -5.24
C LYS A 158 -5.77 -28.77 -5.34
N GLU A 159 -5.35 -28.13 -4.26
CA GLU A 159 -4.25 -27.17 -4.23
C GLU A 159 -2.88 -27.82 -4.57
N ALA A 160 -2.74 -29.13 -4.39
CA ALA A 160 -1.61 -29.92 -4.88
C ALA A 160 -1.27 -29.68 -6.38
N ASN A 161 -2.31 -29.42 -7.19
CA ASN A 161 -2.18 -29.17 -8.62
C ASN A 161 -1.68 -27.76 -8.95
N PHE A 162 -1.72 -26.83 -7.99
CA PHE A 162 -1.24 -25.48 -8.20
C PHE A 162 0.27 -25.46 -8.39
N LYS A 163 0.72 -24.62 -9.33
CA LYS A 163 2.13 -24.35 -9.60
C LYS A 163 2.32 -22.84 -9.83
N PRO A 164 3.45 -22.26 -9.39
CA PRO A 164 3.78 -20.86 -9.65
C PRO A 164 3.74 -20.51 -11.14
N PHE A 165 3.25 -19.31 -11.45
CA PHE A 165 3.16 -18.82 -12.82
C PHE A 165 4.48 -18.23 -13.31
N GLY A 166 4.77 -18.41 -14.59
CA GLY A 166 5.87 -17.75 -15.28
C GLY A 166 7.25 -18.37 -15.04
N THR A 167 8.29 -17.54 -15.11
CA THR A 167 9.69 -17.98 -15.07
C THR A 167 10.31 -17.70 -13.71
N LEU A 168 10.95 -18.71 -13.12
CA LEU A 168 11.69 -18.58 -11.86
C LEU A 168 12.88 -17.62 -12.04
N LEU A 169 12.94 -16.57 -11.20
CA LEU A 169 14.02 -15.60 -11.17
C LEU A 169 15.00 -15.83 -10.03
N HIS A 170 14.49 -16.18 -8.84
CA HIS A 170 15.30 -16.30 -7.65
C HIS A 170 14.72 -17.32 -6.66
N THR A 171 15.60 -18.00 -5.92
CA THR A 171 15.24 -18.87 -4.78
C THR A 171 16.12 -18.49 -3.60
N TYR A 172 15.51 -18.39 -2.42
CA TYR A 172 16.20 -18.06 -1.18
C TYR A 172 15.56 -18.82 0.00
N ASN A 173 16.33 -19.00 1.07
CA ASN A 173 15.86 -19.67 2.27
C ASN A 173 15.83 -18.67 3.43
N VAL A 174 14.85 -18.82 4.32
CA VAL A 174 14.78 -18.12 5.60
C VAL A 174 14.76 -19.19 6.68
N HIS A 175 15.69 -19.08 7.64
CA HIS A 175 15.72 -19.99 8.77
C HIS A 175 14.54 -19.71 9.69
N ASN A 176 13.69 -20.70 9.92
CA ASN A 176 12.60 -20.59 10.89
C ASN A 176 13.07 -21.18 12.23
N GLU A 177 13.30 -20.30 13.22
CA GLU A 177 13.78 -20.70 14.55
C GLU A 177 12.77 -21.58 15.30
N GLU A 178 11.47 -21.38 15.07
CA GLU A 178 10.40 -22.14 15.73
C GLU A 178 10.25 -23.55 15.17
N ALA A 179 10.37 -23.69 13.84
CA ALA A 179 10.31 -24.98 13.16
C ALA A 179 11.66 -25.73 13.16
N GLY A 180 12.76 -25.03 13.41
CA GLY A 180 14.13 -25.58 13.33
C GLY A 180 14.55 -25.95 11.90
N GLU A 181 13.83 -25.48 10.88
CA GLU A 181 14.03 -25.81 9.47
C GLU A 181 14.11 -24.54 8.61
N ASP A 182 14.78 -24.67 7.47
CA ASP A 182 14.86 -23.60 6.47
C ASP A 182 13.62 -23.62 5.58
N ILE A 183 12.86 -22.53 5.58
CA ILE A 183 11.73 -22.35 4.69
C ILE A 183 12.24 -21.79 3.36
N THR A 184 11.87 -22.45 2.25
CA THR A 184 12.31 -22.07 0.90
C THR A 184 11.27 -21.16 0.24
N TYR A 185 11.73 -20.04 -0.32
CA TYR A 185 10.92 -19.09 -1.07
C TYR A 185 11.44 -18.93 -2.50
N GLN A 186 10.54 -18.60 -3.40
CA GLN A 186 10.82 -18.47 -4.83
C GLN A 186 10.15 -17.22 -5.42
N ILE A 187 10.87 -16.50 -6.26
CA ILE A 187 10.38 -15.31 -6.96
C ILE A 187 10.27 -15.63 -8.44
N TYR A 188 9.10 -15.37 -9.02
CA TYR A 188 8.80 -15.62 -10.42
C TYR A 188 8.44 -14.33 -11.15
N LYS A 189 8.71 -14.28 -12.46
CA LYS A 189 8.14 -13.28 -13.38
C LYS A 189 7.08 -13.93 -14.24
N ALA A 190 5.86 -13.39 -14.21
CA ALA A 190 4.73 -13.84 -15.00
C ALA A 190 4.24 -12.75 -15.96
N ASP A 191 3.40 -13.15 -16.90
CA ASP A 191 2.65 -12.30 -17.81
C ASP A 191 1.29 -12.96 -18.12
N MET A 192 0.41 -12.22 -18.80
CA MET A 192 -0.95 -12.68 -19.11
C MET A 192 -1.02 -13.82 -20.15
N SER A 193 0.11 -14.24 -20.75
CA SER A 193 0.15 -15.42 -21.60
C SER A 193 0.19 -16.73 -20.81
N CYS A 194 0.51 -16.66 -19.52
CA CYS A 194 0.53 -17.80 -18.61
C CYS A 194 -0.91 -18.34 -18.38
N PRO A 195 -1.21 -19.61 -18.71
CA PRO A 195 -2.54 -20.17 -18.51
C PRO A 195 -2.97 -20.10 -17.04
N GLY A 196 -4.18 -19.58 -16.78
CA GLY A 196 -4.73 -19.43 -15.43
C GLY A 196 -4.22 -18.22 -14.63
N PHE A 197 -3.25 -17.46 -15.17
CA PHE A 197 -2.68 -16.32 -14.44
C PHE A 197 -3.64 -15.14 -14.35
N ARG A 198 -4.48 -14.90 -15.37
CA ARG A 198 -5.47 -13.82 -15.37
C ARG A 198 -6.44 -13.99 -14.20
N GLU A 199 -7.03 -15.17 -14.07
CA GLU A 199 -7.98 -15.49 -13.01
C GLU A 199 -7.31 -15.46 -11.63
N TYR A 200 -6.06 -15.92 -11.54
CA TYR A 200 -5.26 -15.81 -10.31
C TYR A 200 -4.99 -14.36 -9.92
N HIS A 201 -4.59 -13.51 -10.88
CA HIS A 201 -4.34 -12.09 -10.65
C HIS A 201 -5.63 -11.36 -10.22
N GLU A 202 -6.78 -11.70 -10.80
CA GLU A 202 -8.07 -11.15 -10.39
C GLU A 202 -8.41 -11.44 -8.92
N ARG A 203 -8.03 -12.63 -8.41
CA ARG A 203 -8.18 -12.96 -6.98
C ARG A 203 -7.15 -12.22 -6.13
N LEU A 204 -5.90 -12.15 -6.58
CA LEU A 204 -4.80 -11.51 -5.86
C LEU A 204 -4.94 -9.98 -5.75
N GLN A 205 -5.40 -9.29 -6.79
CA GLN A 205 -5.51 -7.83 -6.78
C GLN A 205 -6.52 -7.31 -5.75
N THR A 206 -7.47 -8.16 -5.31
CA THR A 206 -8.43 -7.81 -4.25
C THR A 206 -7.72 -7.39 -2.96
N PHE A 207 -6.56 -7.98 -2.67
CA PHE A 207 -5.77 -7.61 -1.49
C PHE A 207 -5.21 -6.19 -1.56
N LEU A 208 -5.00 -5.61 -2.75
CA LEU A 208 -4.56 -4.22 -2.86
C LEU A 208 -5.59 -3.24 -2.28
N MET A 209 -6.88 -3.54 -2.44
CA MET A 209 -7.97 -2.71 -1.91
C MET A 209 -7.93 -2.61 -0.37
N TRP A 210 -7.33 -3.60 0.29
CA TRP A 210 -7.24 -3.70 1.74
C TRP A 210 -5.97 -3.09 2.33
N PHE A 211 -4.89 -2.99 1.54
CA PHE A 211 -3.53 -2.74 2.05
C PHE A 211 -2.79 -1.61 1.32
N ILE A 212 -3.38 -1.03 0.27
CA ILE A 212 -2.83 0.14 -0.41
C ILE A 212 -3.94 1.20 -0.52
N GLU A 213 -3.74 2.32 0.19
CA GLU A 213 -4.74 3.39 0.36
C GLU A 213 -5.33 3.88 -0.97
N THR A 214 -4.49 4.10 -1.98
CA THR A 214 -4.88 4.65 -3.29
C THR A 214 -4.91 3.60 -4.40
N ALA A 215 -5.12 2.33 -4.05
CA ALA A 215 -5.17 1.24 -5.02
C ALA A 215 -6.27 1.43 -6.07
N SER A 216 -5.96 1.03 -7.29
CA SER A 216 -6.92 0.82 -8.37
C SER A 216 -6.51 -0.40 -9.19
N PHE A 217 -7.48 -1.13 -9.75
CA PHE A 217 -7.18 -2.24 -10.62
C PHE A 217 -6.56 -1.76 -11.93
N ILE A 218 -5.58 -2.50 -12.42
CA ILE A 218 -4.85 -2.17 -13.65
C ILE A 218 -5.57 -2.74 -14.88
N ASP A 219 -5.30 -2.14 -16.04
CA ASP A 219 -5.69 -2.72 -17.32
C ASP A 219 -4.70 -3.83 -17.70
N VAL A 220 -5.13 -5.07 -17.50
CA VAL A 220 -4.32 -6.27 -17.76
C VAL A 220 -4.12 -6.57 -19.24
N ASP A 221 -4.87 -5.91 -20.14
CA ASP A 221 -4.72 -6.08 -21.59
C ASP A 221 -3.57 -5.21 -22.15
N ASP A 222 -3.03 -4.26 -21.37
CA ASP A 222 -1.79 -3.56 -21.72
C ASP A 222 -0.56 -4.46 -21.46
N GLU A 223 0.09 -4.88 -22.54
CA GLU A 223 1.28 -5.75 -22.54
C GLU A 223 2.51 -5.15 -21.84
N ARG A 224 2.47 -3.87 -21.43
CA ARG A 224 3.58 -3.20 -20.73
C ARG A 224 3.66 -3.54 -19.25
N TRP A 225 2.69 -4.28 -18.71
CA TRP A 225 2.70 -4.74 -17.32
C TRP A 225 3.56 -5.98 -17.13
N ASP A 226 4.56 -5.86 -16.26
CA ASP A 226 5.29 -6.98 -15.70
C ASP A 226 4.75 -7.33 -14.30
N TYR A 227 4.68 -8.63 -14.02
CA TYR A 227 4.20 -9.18 -12.75
C TYR A 227 5.31 -10.00 -12.10
N PHE A 228 5.65 -9.68 -10.86
CA PHE A 228 6.64 -10.43 -10.07
C PHE A 228 5.96 -11.02 -8.85
N LEU A 229 6.00 -12.34 -8.71
CA LEU A 229 5.28 -13.11 -7.69
C LEU A 229 6.27 -13.75 -6.71
N ILE A 230 5.95 -13.79 -5.42
CA ILE A 230 6.69 -14.55 -4.41
C ILE A 230 5.83 -15.72 -3.93
N PHE A 231 6.42 -16.90 -3.89
CA PHE A 231 5.81 -18.09 -3.31
C PHE A 231 6.70 -18.71 -2.23
N GLU A 232 6.10 -19.17 -1.16
CA GLU A 232 6.70 -20.07 -0.17
C GLU A 232 6.47 -21.51 -0.61
N LYS A 233 7.49 -22.36 -0.49
CA LYS A 233 7.35 -23.81 -0.64
C LYS A 233 7.07 -24.43 0.72
N TYR A 234 6.01 -25.22 0.80
CA TYR A 234 5.69 -26.01 1.98
C TYR A 234 5.33 -27.43 1.59
N ASN A 235 5.53 -28.39 2.51
CA ASN A 235 5.18 -29.78 2.27
C ASN A 235 3.85 -30.11 2.96
N LYS A 236 2.97 -30.82 2.25
CA LYS A 236 1.70 -31.34 2.77
C LYS A 236 1.51 -32.74 2.18
N ASP A 237 1.28 -33.73 3.05
CA ASP A 237 1.05 -35.13 2.67
C ASP A 237 2.12 -35.75 1.75
N GLY A 238 3.38 -35.30 1.89
CA GLY A 238 4.51 -35.76 1.07
C GLY A 238 4.64 -35.07 -0.30
N GLU A 239 3.76 -34.11 -0.61
CA GLU A 239 3.83 -33.29 -1.80
C GLU A 239 4.33 -31.87 -1.49
N THR A 240 5.05 -31.27 -2.43
CA THR A 240 5.49 -29.88 -2.33
C THR A 240 4.47 -28.95 -2.97
N LEU A 241 3.87 -28.10 -2.14
CA LEU A 241 2.90 -27.09 -2.50
C LEU A 241 3.53 -25.68 -2.43
N PHE A 242 2.79 -24.70 -2.92
CA PHE A 242 3.22 -23.32 -3.01
C PHE A 242 2.17 -22.41 -2.38
N ALA A 243 2.57 -21.55 -1.45
CA ALA A 243 1.72 -20.52 -0.87
C ALA A 243 2.12 -19.15 -1.41
N THR A 244 1.15 -18.32 -1.76
CA THR A 244 1.36 -16.95 -2.21
C THR A 244 1.82 -16.10 -1.03
N VAL A 245 2.96 -15.44 -1.18
CA VAL A 245 3.55 -14.56 -0.16
C VAL A 245 3.29 -13.09 -0.49
N GLY A 246 3.30 -12.74 -1.77
CA GLY A 246 3.12 -11.37 -2.22
C GLY A 246 3.44 -11.19 -3.69
N TYR A 247 3.32 -9.96 -4.17
CA TYR A 247 3.66 -9.62 -5.55
C TYR A 247 4.00 -8.15 -5.76
N MET A 248 4.48 -7.85 -6.96
CA MET A 248 4.73 -6.50 -7.45
C MET A 248 4.32 -6.38 -8.92
N THR A 249 3.65 -5.28 -9.26
CA THR A 249 3.36 -4.87 -10.64
C THR A 249 4.29 -3.74 -11.06
N VAL A 250 4.81 -3.81 -12.28
CA VAL A 250 5.73 -2.82 -12.83
C VAL A 250 5.28 -2.45 -14.24
N TYR A 251 5.06 -1.16 -14.49
CA TYR A 251 4.70 -0.68 -15.82
C TYR A 251 5.94 -0.23 -16.59
N ASN A 252 6.15 -0.78 -17.79
CA ASN A 252 7.26 -0.42 -18.65
C ASN A 252 6.97 0.84 -19.46
N TYR A 253 7.26 2.02 -18.89
CA TYR A 253 7.10 3.29 -19.61
C TYR A 253 8.08 3.40 -20.76
N TYR A 254 7.55 3.61 -21.96
CA TYR A 254 8.37 3.96 -23.11
C TYR A 254 9.05 5.32 -22.92
N VAL A 255 10.35 5.35 -23.16
CA VAL A 255 11.19 6.54 -23.16
C VAL A 255 11.78 6.68 -24.56
N TYR A 256 11.35 7.73 -25.26
CA TYR A 256 11.84 8.03 -26.60
C TYR A 256 13.39 8.14 -26.63
N PRO A 257 14.07 7.62 -27.66
CA PRO A 257 13.51 6.97 -28.86
C PRO A 257 13.37 5.44 -28.79
N ASP A 258 14.01 4.76 -27.86
CA ASP A 258 14.18 3.30 -27.91
C ASP A 258 14.42 2.66 -26.53
N LYS A 259 14.05 3.36 -25.46
CA LYS A 259 14.32 2.94 -24.08
C LYS A 259 13.04 2.72 -23.30
N THR A 260 13.18 2.08 -22.14
CA THR A 260 12.11 1.92 -21.16
C THR A 260 12.54 2.40 -19.78
N ARG A 261 11.55 2.82 -18.99
CA ARG A 261 11.67 3.14 -17.58
C ARG A 261 10.60 2.35 -16.81
N PRO A 262 10.95 1.16 -16.30
CA PRO A 262 10.05 0.41 -15.44
C PRO A 262 9.65 1.26 -14.23
N ARG A 263 8.35 1.34 -13.96
CA ARG A 263 7.79 2.05 -12.82
C ARG A 263 7.01 1.08 -11.95
N VAL A 264 7.54 0.80 -10.77
CA VAL A 264 6.84 0.01 -9.75
C VAL A 264 5.54 0.73 -9.41
N SER A 265 4.42 0.06 -9.62
CA SER A 265 3.09 0.62 -9.39
C SER A 265 2.52 0.09 -8.07
N GLN A 266 2.31 -1.22 -7.96
CA GLN A 266 1.79 -1.85 -6.74
C GLN A 266 2.81 -2.85 -6.20
N MET A 267 3.00 -2.87 -4.88
CA MET A 267 3.83 -3.85 -4.20
C MET A 267 3.14 -4.26 -2.91
N LEU A 268 2.92 -5.56 -2.73
CA LEU A 268 2.28 -6.10 -1.54
C LEU A 268 3.00 -7.38 -1.09
N ILE A 269 3.35 -7.42 0.19
CA ILE A 269 3.63 -8.67 0.91
C ILE A 269 2.44 -8.91 1.83
N LEU A 270 1.82 -10.08 1.76
CA LEU A 270 0.64 -10.39 2.56
C LEU A 270 1.01 -10.31 4.06
N PRO A 271 0.08 -9.85 4.93
CA PRO A 271 0.39 -9.50 6.32
C PRO A 271 1.13 -10.59 7.10
N SER A 272 0.76 -11.85 6.90
CA SER A 272 1.37 -13.01 7.56
C SER A 272 2.85 -13.22 7.26
N PHE A 273 3.40 -12.54 6.25
CA PHE A 273 4.80 -12.65 5.82
C PHE A 273 5.55 -11.32 5.91
N GLN A 274 4.96 -10.28 6.52
CA GLN A 274 5.63 -9.00 6.64
C GLN A 274 6.71 -9.01 7.73
N GLY A 275 7.71 -8.15 7.61
CA GLY A 275 8.81 -8.05 8.59
C GLY A 275 9.96 -9.05 8.38
N GLU A 276 9.77 -10.11 7.60
CA GLU A 276 10.73 -11.22 7.40
C GLU A 276 11.71 -11.01 6.23
N GLY A 277 11.69 -9.84 5.59
CA GLY A 277 12.64 -9.48 4.54
C GLY A 277 12.24 -9.87 3.11
N HIS A 278 11.08 -10.51 2.90
CA HIS A 278 10.60 -10.87 1.56
C HIS A 278 10.45 -9.68 0.60
N GLY A 279 10.00 -8.53 1.11
CA GLY A 279 9.94 -7.30 0.31
C GLY A 279 11.31 -6.86 -0.20
N ALA A 280 12.37 -7.05 0.59
CA ALA A 280 13.73 -6.70 0.17
C ALA A 280 14.24 -7.67 -0.89
N GLN A 281 13.99 -8.97 -0.71
CA GLN A 281 14.31 -10.00 -1.71
C GLN A 281 13.60 -9.75 -3.04
N LEU A 282 12.31 -9.38 -3.00
CA LEU A 282 11.52 -9.07 -4.20
C LEU A 282 12.08 -7.86 -4.95
N LEU A 283 12.27 -6.73 -4.26
CA LEU A 283 12.78 -5.53 -4.92
C LEU A 283 14.21 -5.74 -5.44
N GLU A 284 15.06 -6.46 -4.71
CA GLU A 284 16.41 -6.82 -5.15
C GLU A 284 16.37 -7.72 -6.40
N ALA A 285 15.50 -8.73 -6.44
CA ALA A 285 15.32 -9.60 -7.61
C ALA A 285 14.81 -8.84 -8.84
N VAL A 286 13.87 -7.90 -8.66
CA VAL A 286 13.37 -7.03 -9.73
C VAL A 286 14.47 -6.14 -10.29
N HIS A 287 15.29 -5.53 -9.41
CA HIS A 287 16.46 -4.76 -9.86
C HIS A 287 17.43 -5.63 -10.67
N ARG A 288 17.80 -6.81 -10.16
CA ARG A 288 18.70 -7.75 -10.86
C ARG A 288 18.13 -8.15 -12.22
N PHE A 289 16.83 -8.42 -12.32
CA PHE A 289 16.16 -8.74 -13.58
C PHE A 289 16.32 -7.61 -14.60
N TYR A 290 15.92 -6.38 -14.27
CA TYR A 290 16.03 -5.26 -15.21
C TYR A 290 17.47 -4.83 -15.51
N CYS A 291 18.44 -5.15 -14.65
CA CYS A 291 19.87 -4.96 -14.97
C CYS A 291 20.31 -5.81 -16.17
N THR A 292 19.65 -6.93 -16.44
CA THR A 292 19.93 -7.77 -17.60
C THR A 292 19.41 -7.19 -18.93
N ILE A 293 18.61 -6.12 -18.88
CA ILE A 293 17.93 -5.54 -20.05
C ILE A 293 18.60 -4.19 -20.42
N PRO A 294 19.32 -4.10 -21.55
CA PRO A 294 20.03 -2.87 -21.97
C PRO A 294 19.12 -1.67 -22.30
N GLU A 295 17.87 -1.93 -22.67
CA GLU A 295 16.87 -0.91 -23.02
C GLU A 295 16.33 -0.18 -21.79
N VAL A 296 16.50 -0.76 -20.60
CA VAL A 296 16.07 -0.13 -19.35
C VAL A 296 17.06 0.94 -18.92
N LEU A 297 16.56 2.15 -18.69
CA LEU A 297 17.34 3.28 -18.17
C LEU A 297 17.50 3.19 -16.66
N ASP A 298 16.39 3.21 -15.94
CA ASP A 298 16.33 3.20 -14.48
C ASP A 298 14.94 2.77 -14.01
N ILE A 299 14.85 2.33 -12.76
CA ILE A 299 13.60 1.93 -12.12
C ILE A 299 13.08 3.09 -11.26
N THR A 300 11.78 3.36 -11.39
CA THR A 300 11.05 4.37 -10.61
C THR A 300 9.87 3.75 -9.87
N ALA A 301 9.17 4.56 -9.06
CA ALA A 301 7.91 4.17 -8.43
C ALA A 301 6.86 5.24 -8.74
N GLU A 302 5.60 4.83 -8.80
CA GLU A 302 4.45 5.70 -9.13
C GLU A 302 4.17 6.73 -8.04
N ASP A 303 3.72 6.27 -6.88
CA ASP A 303 3.52 7.10 -5.68
C ASP A 303 4.00 6.32 -4.45
N PRO A 304 5.32 6.35 -4.17
CA PRO A 304 5.91 5.46 -3.18
C PRO A 304 5.54 5.89 -1.76
N SER A 305 4.90 4.98 -1.01
CA SER A 305 4.63 5.14 0.43
C SER A 305 5.93 5.25 1.24
N GLU A 306 5.85 5.77 2.47
CA GLU A 306 7.02 5.85 3.36
C GLU A 306 7.66 4.47 3.62
N SER A 307 6.84 3.42 3.77
CA SER A 307 7.32 2.05 3.96
C SER A 307 8.10 1.56 2.74
N TYR A 308 7.61 1.83 1.53
CA TYR A 308 8.32 1.52 0.28
C TYR A 308 9.61 2.32 0.14
N ILE A 309 9.61 3.62 0.48
CA ILE A 309 10.82 4.46 0.43
C ILE A 309 11.91 3.89 1.35
N ARG A 310 11.57 3.50 2.59
CA ARG A 310 12.51 2.88 3.52
C ARG A 310 13.05 1.55 3.00
N LEU A 311 12.18 0.71 2.44
CA LEU A 311 12.57 -0.57 1.84
C LEU A 311 13.51 -0.37 0.66
N ARG A 312 13.17 0.53 -0.27
CA ARG A 312 13.98 0.87 -1.43
C ARG A 312 15.34 1.39 -0.99
N ASP A 313 15.36 2.35 -0.07
CA ASP A 313 16.62 2.95 0.38
C ASP A 313 17.54 1.88 1.02
N PHE A 314 16.99 0.93 1.78
CA PHE A 314 17.74 -0.23 2.30
C PHE A 314 18.31 -1.12 1.19
N VAL A 315 17.49 -1.55 0.23
CA VAL A 315 17.91 -2.43 -0.87
C VAL A 315 18.96 -1.74 -1.76
N LEU A 316 18.71 -0.50 -2.14
CA LEU A 316 19.63 0.24 -3.01
C LEU A 316 20.95 0.57 -2.30
N LEU A 317 20.91 0.83 -1.01
CA LEU A 317 22.11 1.00 -0.19
C LEU A 317 22.95 -0.28 -0.20
N LYS A 318 22.33 -1.44 0.05
CA LYS A 318 22.98 -2.76 0.00
C LYS A 318 23.65 -3.01 -1.37
N LEU A 319 22.96 -2.70 -2.47
CA LEU A 319 23.50 -2.88 -3.82
C LEU A 319 24.65 -1.90 -4.14
N CYS A 320 24.53 -0.63 -3.74
CA CYS A 320 25.55 0.39 -4.01
C CYS A 320 26.82 0.24 -3.17
N GLN A 321 26.80 -0.49 -2.04
CA GLN A 321 28.01 -0.71 -1.23
C GLN A 321 29.16 -1.33 -2.00
N ALA A 322 28.87 -2.11 -3.04
CA ALA A 322 29.88 -2.75 -3.89
C ALA A 322 30.45 -1.82 -4.99
N LEU A 323 29.91 -0.60 -5.14
CA LEU A 323 30.32 0.32 -6.21
C LEU A 323 31.54 1.18 -5.82
N PRO A 324 32.59 1.23 -6.66
CA PRO A 324 33.77 2.06 -6.41
C PRO A 324 33.47 3.55 -6.21
N SER A 325 32.52 4.12 -6.96
CA SER A 325 32.16 5.54 -6.84
C SER A 325 31.49 5.88 -5.49
N PHE A 326 31.07 4.87 -4.73
CA PHE A 326 30.50 5.01 -3.39
C PHE A 326 31.50 4.64 -2.27
N SER A 327 32.79 4.57 -2.57
CA SER A 327 33.83 4.38 -1.54
C SER A 327 33.91 5.55 -0.55
N THR A 328 34.42 5.31 0.65
CA THR A 328 34.51 6.33 1.72
C THR A 328 35.22 7.61 1.28
N GLU A 329 36.23 7.49 0.42
CA GLU A 329 36.96 8.62 -0.15
C GLU A 329 36.09 9.47 -1.08
N HIS A 330 35.35 8.85 -1.99
CA HIS A 330 34.43 9.55 -2.89
C HIS A 330 33.25 10.15 -2.13
N LEU A 331 32.71 9.42 -1.14
CA LEU A 331 31.65 9.92 -0.28
C LEU A 331 32.07 11.24 0.39
N ALA A 332 33.31 11.34 0.89
CA ALA A 332 33.80 12.55 1.55
C ALA A 332 33.81 13.80 0.66
N GLN A 333 33.98 13.62 -0.66
CA GLN A 333 34.09 14.70 -1.65
C GLN A 333 32.74 15.31 -2.08
N GLY A 334 31.62 14.68 -1.71
CA GLY A 334 30.29 15.14 -2.12
C GLY A 334 29.64 14.22 -3.15
N PHE A 335 28.35 14.43 -3.41
CA PHE A 335 27.65 13.69 -4.46
C PHE A 335 28.18 14.05 -5.85
N SER A 336 28.67 13.06 -6.61
CA SER A 336 29.22 13.24 -7.94
C SER A 336 28.28 12.75 -9.05
N GLN A 337 28.52 13.21 -10.29
CA GLN A 337 27.80 12.67 -11.46
C GLN A 337 28.26 11.24 -11.78
N GLU A 338 29.48 10.87 -11.41
CA GLU A 338 30.00 9.50 -11.54
C GLU A 338 29.16 8.52 -10.70
N MET A 339 28.88 8.85 -9.43
CA MET A 339 27.99 8.04 -8.58
C MET A 339 26.63 7.80 -9.24
N ALA A 340 26.03 8.84 -9.80
CA ALA A 340 24.74 8.74 -10.48
C ALA A 340 24.81 7.86 -11.74
N THR A 341 25.90 7.99 -12.50
CA THR A 341 26.09 7.28 -13.77
C THR A 341 26.38 5.80 -13.51
N GLU A 342 27.30 5.49 -12.60
CA GLU A 342 27.63 4.11 -12.23
C GLU A 342 26.42 3.37 -11.63
N ALA A 343 25.67 4.01 -10.73
CA ALA A 343 24.47 3.43 -10.15
C ALA A 343 23.35 3.20 -11.20
N GLN A 344 23.22 4.10 -12.19
CA GLN A 344 22.27 3.92 -13.28
C GLN A 344 22.69 2.78 -14.22
N GLU A 345 23.93 2.79 -14.68
CA GLU A 345 24.43 1.83 -15.67
C GLU A 345 24.49 0.40 -15.12
N LYS A 346 25.00 0.23 -13.89
CA LYS A 346 25.21 -1.09 -13.29
C LYS A 346 23.99 -1.65 -12.56
N LEU A 347 23.17 -0.78 -11.96
CA LEU A 347 22.10 -1.19 -11.04
C LEU A 347 20.71 -0.65 -11.43
N LYS A 348 20.60 0.07 -12.56
CA LYS A 348 19.36 0.71 -13.04
C LYS A 348 18.74 1.63 -11.99
N ILE A 349 19.57 2.30 -11.20
CA ILE A 349 19.13 3.19 -10.12
C ILE A 349 18.91 4.61 -10.67
N ASN A 350 17.71 5.16 -10.44
CA ASN A 350 17.40 6.55 -10.80
C ASN A 350 18.32 7.54 -10.07
N LYS A 351 18.73 8.62 -10.75
CA LYS A 351 19.59 9.68 -10.18
C LYS A 351 19.12 10.22 -8.82
N LYS A 352 17.81 10.38 -8.61
CA LYS A 352 17.26 10.83 -7.31
C LYS A 352 17.48 9.79 -6.21
N HIS A 353 17.36 8.51 -6.53
CA HIS A 353 17.61 7.41 -5.60
C HIS A 353 19.10 7.29 -5.30
N ALA A 354 19.97 7.36 -6.32
CA ALA A 354 21.43 7.38 -6.12
C ALA A 354 21.88 8.52 -5.20
N ARG A 355 21.26 9.70 -5.32
CA ARG A 355 21.49 10.83 -4.41
C ARG A 355 21.10 10.50 -2.97
N ARG A 356 19.94 9.86 -2.73
CA ARG A 356 19.54 9.45 -1.38
C ARG A 356 20.49 8.41 -0.79
N VAL A 357 20.89 7.41 -1.58
CA VAL A 357 21.88 6.40 -1.18
C VAL A 357 23.19 7.04 -0.76
N TYR A 358 23.71 8.00 -1.56
CA TYR A 358 24.89 8.79 -1.18
C TYR A 358 24.70 9.48 0.18
N GLU A 359 23.56 10.13 0.42
CA GLU A 359 23.32 10.84 1.69
C GLU A 359 23.32 9.88 2.89
N ILE A 360 22.72 8.69 2.75
CA ILE A 360 22.69 7.67 3.79
C ILE A 360 24.09 7.09 4.04
N MET A 361 24.84 6.74 2.98
CA MET A 361 26.22 6.26 3.12
C MET A 361 27.14 7.32 3.72
N ARG A 362 26.97 8.58 3.29
CA ARG A 362 27.73 9.70 3.83
C ARG A 362 27.44 9.88 5.31
N LEU A 363 26.18 9.80 5.74
CA LEU A 363 25.80 9.85 7.16
C LEU A 363 26.49 8.73 7.95
N ARG A 364 26.46 7.49 7.44
CA ARG A 364 27.10 6.33 8.09
C ARG A 364 28.60 6.52 8.31
N THR A 365 29.29 7.18 7.37
CA THR A 365 30.73 7.44 7.45
C THR A 365 31.09 8.74 8.19
N THR A 366 30.11 9.58 8.52
CA THR A 366 30.34 10.88 9.16
C THR A 366 30.25 10.73 10.68
N ASP A 367 31.32 11.09 11.38
CA ASP A 367 31.28 11.24 12.83
C ASP A 367 30.41 12.44 13.21
N MET A 368 29.21 12.16 13.72
CA MET A 368 28.23 13.18 14.11
C MET A 368 28.56 13.84 15.47
N SER A 369 29.57 13.36 16.20
CA SER A 369 30.08 14.02 17.41
C SER A 369 31.04 15.17 17.09
N ASP A 370 31.66 15.15 15.91
CA ASP A 370 32.47 16.24 15.38
C ASP A 370 31.57 17.35 14.82
N LEU A 371 31.62 18.52 15.47
CA LEU A 371 30.75 19.66 15.15
C LEU A 371 30.94 20.17 13.72
N GLU A 372 32.15 20.13 13.16
CA GLU A 372 32.43 20.67 11.83
C GLU A 372 31.96 19.71 10.74
N LYS A 373 32.17 18.40 10.95
CA LYS A 373 31.67 17.35 10.05
C LYS A 373 30.15 17.29 10.07
N ALA A 374 29.53 17.30 11.25
CA ALA A 374 28.09 17.32 11.41
C ALA A 374 27.46 18.57 10.78
N ARG A 375 28.10 19.74 10.94
CA ARG A 375 27.67 20.99 10.29
C ARG A 375 27.74 20.90 8.77
N THR A 376 28.84 20.37 8.23
CA THR A 376 29.05 20.24 6.79
C THR A 376 28.00 19.34 6.16
N TYR A 377 27.77 18.16 6.75
CA TYR A 377 26.71 17.24 6.32
C TYR A 377 25.33 17.90 6.37
N ARG A 378 24.97 18.52 7.51
CA ARG A 378 23.67 19.18 7.68
C ARG A 378 23.41 20.26 6.63
N LEU A 379 24.42 21.09 6.35
CA LEU A 379 24.30 22.15 5.34
C LEU A 379 24.11 21.58 3.93
N GLU A 380 24.76 20.48 3.59
CA GLU A 380 24.58 19.83 2.29
C GLU A 380 23.14 19.33 2.11
N ILE A 381 22.60 18.59 3.09
CA ILE A 381 21.23 18.06 3.03
C ILE A 381 20.20 19.20 2.97
N LYS A 382 20.35 20.23 3.80
CA LYS A 382 19.44 21.38 3.80
C LYS A 382 19.44 22.15 2.47
N ARG A 383 20.60 22.28 1.81
CA ARG A 383 20.69 22.89 0.46
C ARG A 383 19.88 22.10 -0.57
N ARG A 384 19.81 20.77 -0.46
CA ARG A 384 18.92 19.95 -1.30
C ARG A 384 17.46 20.16 -0.93
N LEU A 385 17.11 20.04 0.35
CA LEU A 385 15.73 20.13 0.85
C LEU A 385 15.06 21.47 0.56
N ILE A 386 15.82 22.58 0.49
CA ILE A 386 15.27 23.90 0.11
C ILE A 386 15.02 24.04 -1.40
N GLY A 387 15.56 23.15 -2.23
CA GLY A 387 15.46 23.21 -3.69
C GLY A 387 14.02 23.28 -4.22
N PRO A 388 13.12 22.37 -3.80
CA PRO A 388 11.70 22.40 -4.15
C PRO A 388 11.02 23.72 -3.77
N TYR A 389 11.25 24.25 -2.56
CA TYR A 389 10.69 25.53 -2.12
C TYR A 389 11.09 26.67 -3.06
N LYS A 390 12.37 26.75 -3.44
CA LYS A 390 12.87 27.76 -4.39
C LYS A 390 12.26 27.60 -5.79
N LYS A 391 12.05 26.37 -6.25
CA LYS A 391 11.41 26.09 -7.54
C LYS A 391 9.94 26.52 -7.52
N ASN A 392 9.19 26.12 -6.50
CA ASN A 392 7.78 26.51 -6.33
C ASN A 392 7.65 28.03 -6.24
N GLN A 393 8.53 28.71 -5.50
CA GLN A 393 8.54 30.17 -5.41
C GLN A 393 8.78 30.84 -6.78
N ARG A 394 9.64 30.28 -7.63
CA ARG A 394 9.87 30.77 -9.00
C ARG A 394 8.66 30.54 -9.89
N GLU A 395 8.01 29.38 -9.81
CA GLU A 395 6.78 29.09 -10.57
C GLU A 395 5.62 29.97 -10.13
N LEU A 396 5.42 30.16 -8.83
CA LEU A 396 4.49 31.13 -8.26
C LEU A 396 4.79 32.55 -8.76
N ALA A 397 6.06 32.96 -8.82
CA ALA A 397 6.45 34.27 -9.34
C ALA A 397 6.18 34.42 -10.85
N LYS A 398 6.24 33.34 -11.64
CA LYS A 398 5.80 33.33 -13.05
C LYS A 398 4.29 33.42 -13.16
N MET A 399 3.54 32.64 -12.39
CA MET A 399 2.07 32.69 -12.35
C MET A 399 1.57 34.09 -11.97
N ARG A 400 2.24 34.77 -11.04
CA ARG A 400 1.97 36.18 -10.68
C ARG A 400 2.06 37.16 -11.85
N ARG A 401 2.85 36.85 -12.89
CA ARG A 401 2.98 37.69 -14.09
C ARG A 401 1.89 37.43 -15.13
N CYS A 402 1.14 36.34 -14.97
CA CYS A 402 0.17 35.86 -15.96
C CYS A 402 -1.28 35.83 -15.44
N LEU A 403 -1.52 35.97 -14.13
CA LEU A 403 -2.85 35.93 -13.51
C LEU A 403 -3.30 37.31 -13.00
N ARG A 404 -4.62 37.53 -12.95
CA ARG A 404 -5.22 38.77 -12.47
C ARG A 404 -5.12 38.87 -10.93
N PRO A 405 -4.99 40.08 -10.34
CA PRO A 405 -4.78 40.26 -8.90
C PRO A 405 -5.84 39.62 -8.00
N GLU A 406 -7.08 39.52 -8.46
CA GLU A 406 -8.23 38.99 -7.71
C GLU A 406 -8.17 37.46 -7.54
N GLU A 407 -7.56 36.72 -8.49
CA GLU A 407 -7.36 35.26 -8.42
C GLU A 407 -6.16 34.89 -7.54
N LEU A 408 -5.29 35.85 -7.23
CA LEU A 408 -4.03 35.66 -6.51
C LEU A 408 -4.21 35.65 -4.98
N CYS A 409 -5.24 36.34 -4.47
CA CYS A 409 -5.44 36.57 -3.03
C CYS A 409 -5.82 35.29 -2.27
N ASN A 410 -6.51 34.35 -2.92
CA ASN A 410 -6.96 33.10 -2.28
C ASN A 410 -5.85 32.04 -2.11
N GLN A 411 -4.69 32.20 -2.76
CA GLN A 411 -3.55 31.27 -2.65
C GLN A 411 -2.38 31.81 -1.81
N MET A 412 -2.45 33.05 -1.32
CA MET A 412 -1.30 33.73 -0.72
C MET A 412 -1.36 33.77 0.80
N ARG A 413 -0.82 32.72 1.45
CA ARG A 413 -0.04 32.92 2.66
C ARG A 413 1.43 32.94 2.24
N GLN A 414 2.07 34.11 2.23
CA GLN A 414 3.53 34.12 2.28
C GLN A 414 3.90 33.47 3.62
N MET A 415 4.48 32.28 3.56
CA MET A 415 5.11 31.71 4.74
C MET A 415 6.25 32.63 5.16
N ASP A 416 6.24 33.02 6.42
CA ASP A 416 7.34 33.79 7.02
C ASP A 416 8.67 33.02 6.87
N LEU A 417 9.77 33.75 6.68
CA LEU A 417 11.12 33.18 6.55
C LEU A 417 11.44 32.30 7.75
N GLN A 418 11.00 32.70 8.94
CA GLN A 418 11.20 31.93 10.16
C GLN A 418 10.46 30.58 10.10
N MET A 419 9.21 30.57 9.66
CA MET A 419 8.41 29.35 9.49
C MET A 419 9.02 28.42 8.43
N GLN A 420 9.60 28.96 7.35
CA GLN A 420 10.36 28.18 6.37
C GLN A 420 11.62 27.54 6.97
N HIS A 421 12.33 28.26 7.83
CA HIS A 421 13.50 27.73 8.52
C HIS A 421 13.14 26.59 9.49
N GLU A 422 12.02 26.74 10.22
CA GLU A 422 11.49 25.73 11.13
C GLU A 422 11.03 24.46 10.38
N GLU A 423 10.28 24.61 9.29
CA GLU A 423 9.88 23.47 8.45
C GLU A 423 11.07 22.74 7.83
N LEU A 424 12.09 23.49 7.38
CA LEU A 424 13.29 22.90 6.82
C LEU A 424 14.12 22.15 7.87
N GLU A 425 14.16 22.63 9.11
CA GLU A 425 14.77 21.89 10.23
C GLU A 425 13.95 20.64 10.56
N LYS A 426 12.63 20.75 10.66
CA LYS A 426 11.74 19.59 10.89
C LYS A 426 11.95 18.50 9.84
N SER A 427 11.88 18.88 8.56
CA SER A 427 12.10 17.96 7.43
C SER A 427 13.50 17.32 7.46
N TYR A 428 14.52 18.07 7.90
CA TYR A 428 15.87 17.54 8.04
C TYR A 428 15.97 16.50 9.17
N GLN A 429 15.34 16.76 10.31
CA GLN A 429 15.34 15.84 11.46
C GLN A 429 14.55 14.56 11.16
N GLU A 430 13.40 14.67 10.50
CA GLU A 430 12.60 13.53 10.03
C GLU A 430 13.42 12.66 9.08
N LEU A 431 14.04 13.27 8.06
CA LEU A 431 14.89 12.56 7.11
C LEU A 431 16.10 11.88 7.78
N LEU A 432 16.73 12.56 8.75
CA LEU A 432 17.83 11.97 9.53
C LEU A 432 17.38 10.73 10.31
N SER A 433 16.20 10.80 10.93
CA SER A 433 15.61 9.68 11.66
C SER A 433 15.38 8.48 10.72
N GLU A 434 14.85 8.72 9.53
CA GLU A 434 14.70 7.69 8.50
C GLU A 434 16.04 7.08 8.09
N TYR A 435 17.05 7.91 7.80
CA TYR A 435 18.36 7.43 7.38
C TYR A 435 19.03 6.58 8.47
N ARG A 436 18.90 6.96 9.74
CA ARG A 436 19.42 6.18 10.87
C ARG A 436 18.77 4.81 10.96
N ARG A 437 17.44 4.72 10.82
CA ARG A 437 16.72 3.43 10.80
C ARG A 437 17.19 2.52 9.68
N VAL A 438 17.46 3.08 8.49
CA VAL A 438 18.01 2.31 7.36
C VAL A 438 19.42 1.80 7.67
N ILE A 439 20.27 2.63 8.27
CA ILE A 439 21.65 2.24 8.67
C ILE A 439 21.63 1.15 9.75
N GLU A 440 20.77 1.29 10.77
CA GLU A 440 20.60 0.30 11.84
C GLU A 440 20.17 -1.05 11.26
N ARG A 441 19.18 -1.04 10.35
CA ARG A 441 18.72 -2.26 9.68
C ARG A 441 19.81 -2.90 8.82
N LEU A 442 20.62 -2.10 8.13
CA LEU A 442 21.75 -2.62 7.36
C LEU A 442 22.86 -3.21 8.23
N ALA A 443 23.02 -2.76 9.48
CA ALA A 443 23.99 -3.34 10.40
C ALA A 443 23.55 -4.70 10.98
N GLN A 444 22.24 -5.00 10.91
CA GLN A 444 21.64 -6.25 11.37
C GLN A 444 21.50 -7.29 10.26
N ALA A 445 21.58 -6.88 8.99
CA ALA A 445 21.49 -7.71 7.79
C ALA A 445 22.87 -8.17 7.33
#